data_AF-A0A231GTT2-F1
#
_entry.id   AF-A0A231GTT2-F1
#
_cell.length_a   1.000
_cell.length_b   1.000
_cell.length_c   1.000
_cell.angle_alpha   90.00
_cell.angle_beta   90.00
_cell.angle_gamma   90.00
#
_symmetry.space_group_name_H-M   'P 1'
#
loop_
_entity.id
_entity.type
_entity.pdbx_description
1 polymer ?
#
loop_
_entity_poly.entity_id
_entity_poly.type
_entity_poly.pdbx_seq_one_letter_code
_entity_poly.pdbx_strand_id
1 'polypeptide(L)'
;MNEPHSSPVQRRPVWQQRLLDRIQDLSDDRGRLLRAGYDTPPGAGELSMLAWRTQLLQLGADRTEIETHARAIGIPDTEIAAARSAGARGRRADIRPEPGVDAVRGHVMTWVASDAWQMQHMAAIDVARRMRAITEMPRFEPEPWMVAQFERNLSALWIRAGNIADAIGLTVDESAGMWARTSGEWRRILDATIHTYDDEALEERWRVYARSGIETSAVRDATAVSLRVDVARSEQPVRIPTPHAMKTAATAALLSHSSVGADTIADAIDHALPAQADHTRWEAAPPTDPHQPPGRDLDTGPEP
;
A
#
# COMPACT_ATOMS: atom_id res chain seq x y z
N MET A 1 -9.70 -35.31 -34.59
CA MET A 1 -8.93 -35.60 -33.36
C MET A 1 -8.20 -34.30 -33.04
N ASN A 2 -8.80 -33.46 -32.19
CA ASN A 2 -8.32 -32.10 -31.94
C ASN A 2 -7.31 -32.13 -30.80
N GLU A 3 -6.07 -31.77 -31.07
CA GLU A 3 -5.07 -31.54 -30.03
C GLU A 3 -5.46 -30.31 -29.20
N PRO A 4 -5.49 -30.41 -27.85
CA PRO A 4 -5.72 -29.26 -27.01
C PRO A 4 -4.51 -28.33 -27.11
N HIS A 5 -4.74 -27.15 -27.67
CA HIS A 5 -3.77 -26.06 -27.69
C HIS A 5 -3.51 -25.66 -26.23
N SER A 6 -2.41 -26.15 -25.67
CA SER A 6 -1.92 -25.70 -24.37
C SER A 6 -1.57 -24.22 -24.53
N SER A 7 -2.31 -23.34 -23.85
CA SER A 7 -2.01 -21.91 -23.81
C SER A 7 -0.52 -21.70 -23.50
N PRO A 8 0.20 -20.83 -24.23
CA PRO A 8 1.58 -20.55 -23.90
C PRO A 8 1.62 -20.02 -22.47
N VAL A 9 2.31 -20.74 -21.58
CA VAL A 9 2.54 -20.30 -20.20
C VAL A 9 3.23 -18.95 -20.30
N GLN A 10 2.51 -17.88 -20.00
CA GLN A 10 3.03 -16.52 -20.07
C GLN A 10 4.18 -16.43 -19.08
N ARG A 11 5.42 -16.45 -19.59
CA ARG A 11 6.63 -16.51 -18.76
C ARG A 11 6.73 -15.18 -18.02
N ARG A 12 6.59 -15.23 -16.69
CA ARG A 12 6.66 -14.04 -15.84
C ARG A 12 8.09 -13.49 -15.78
N PRO A 13 8.26 -12.18 -15.58
CA PRO A 13 9.55 -11.62 -15.21
C PRO A 13 10.11 -12.30 -13.95
N VAL A 14 11.42 -12.54 -13.93
CA VAL A 14 12.11 -13.23 -12.82
C VAL A 14 11.86 -12.57 -11.47
N TRP A 15 11.77 -11.24 -11.43
CA TRP A 15 11.53 -10.50 -10.19
C TRP A 15 10.13 -10.74 -9.60
N GLN A 16 9.11 -11.01 -10.44
CA GLN A 16 7.76 -11.35 -9.97
C GLN A 16 7.71 -12.74 -9.36
N GLN A 17 8.40 -13.71 -9.98
CA GLN A 17 8.54 -15.04 -9.41
C GLN A 17 9.24 -14.98 -8.05
N ARG A 18 10.31 -14.19 -7.94
CA ARG A 18 11.02 -14.00 -6.67
C ARG A 18 10.18 -13.35 -5.57
N LEU A 19 9.14 -12.60 -5.94
CA LEU A 19 8.19 -12.07 -4.96
C LEU A 19 7.34 -13.20 -4.34
N LEU A 20 6.84 -14.12 -5.17
CA LEU A 20 6.13 -15.32 -4.71
C LEU A 20 7.04 -16.23 -3.87
N ASP A 21 8.28 -16.42 -4.34
CA ASP A 21 9.29 -17.20 -3.62
C ASP A 21 9.52 -16.64 -2.22
N ARG A 22 9.59 -15.31 -2.08
CA ARG A 22 9.74 -14.64 -0.79
C ARG A 22 8.53 -14.81 0.13
N ILE A 23 7.29 -14.81 -0.41
CA ILE A 23 6.08 -15.12 0.38
C ILE A 23 6.15 -16.55 0.93
N GLN A 24 6.59 -17.49 0.09
CA GLN A 24 6.78 -18.88 0.47
C GLN A 24 7.85 -19.03 1.55
N ASP A 25 9.02 -18.41 1.37
CA ASP A 25 10.13 -18.49 2.34
C ASP A 25 9.76 -17.84 3.69
N LEU A 26 9.12 -16.66 3.70
CA LEU A 26 8.65 -16.03 4.94
C LEU A 26 7.61 -16.90 5.66
N SER A 27 6.75 -17.59 4.91
CA SER A 27 5.76 -18.50 5.46
C SER A 27 6.39 -19.76 6.06
N ASP A 28 7.41 -20.31 5.42
CA ASP A 28 8.20 -21.42 5.98
C ASP A 28 8.99 -20.98 7.21
N ASP A 29 9.67 -19.83 7.15
CA ASP A 29 10.44 -19.27 8.27
C ASP A 29 9.57 -19.09 9.52
N ARG A 30 8.36 -18.54 9.36
CA ARG A 30 7.36 -18.45 10.43
C ARG A 30 6.95 -19.84 10.94
N GLY A 31 6.67 -20.78 10.04
CA GLY A 31 6.29 -22.15 10.39
C GLY A 31 7.40 -22.90 11.13
N ARG A 32 8.67 -22.70 10.77
CA ARG A 32 9.82 -23.24 11.49
C ARG A 32 9.96 -22.60 12.87
N LEU A 33 9.83 -21.28 12.99
CA LEU A 33 9.91 -20.58 14.27
C LEU A 33 8.79 -20.99 15.25
N LEU A 34 7.58 -21.23 14.75
CA LEU A 34 6.48 -21.76 15.56
C LEU A 34 6.75 -23.19 16.07
N ARG A 35 7.35 -24.04 15.23
CA ARG A 35 7.70 -25.43 15.59
C ARG A 35 8.89 -25.51 16.54
N ALA A 36 9.88 -24.64 16.36
CA ALA A 36 11.04 -24.55 17.23
C ALA A 36 10.66 -24.05 18.64
N GLY A 37 9.68 -23.14 18.72
CA GLY A 37 9.34 -22.48 19.97
C GLY A 37 10.43 -21.50 20.41
N TYR A 38 10.52 -21.25 21.72
CA TYR A 38 11.57 -20.43 22.31
C TYR A 38 12.38 -21.25 23.30
N ASP A 39 13.70 -21.12 23.24
CA ASP A 39 14.58 -21.73 24.24
C ASP A 39 14.43 -21.04 25.59
N THR A 40 14.40 -21.82 26.66
CA THR A 40 14.22 -21.30 28.03
C THR A 40 15.49 -21.51 28.88
N PRO A 41 16.57 -20.74 28.66
CA PRO A 41 17.71 -20.78 29.57
C PRO A 41 17.28 -20.43 31.00
N PRO A 42 17.94 -20.99 32.03
CA PRO A 42 17.64 -20.65 33.43
C PRO A 42 17.73 -19.13 33.65
N GLY A 43 16.65 -18.54 34.16
CA GLY A 43 16.56 -17.10 34.47
C GLY A 43 16.26 -16.16 33.28
N ALA A 44 16.16 -16.65 32.04
CA ALA A 44 15.93 -15.82 30.85
C ALA A 44 14.62 -16.12 30.09
N GLY A 45 13.75 -16.98 30.64
CA GLY A 45 12.58 -17.48 29.91
C GLY A 45 11.60 -16.41 29.40
N GLU A 46 11.39 -15.33 30.17
CA GLU A 46 10.50 -14.24 29.77
C GLU A 46 11.08 -13.40 28.61
N LEU A 47 12.39 -13.11 28.65
CA LEU A 47 13.08 -12.40 27.57
C LEU A 47 13.12 -13.24 26.29
N SER A 48 13.39 -14.55 26.39
CA SER A 48 13.33 -15.46 25.25
C SER A 48 11.94 -15.53 24.62
N MET A 49 10.89 -15.61 25.46
CA MET A 49 9.51 -15.61 24.99
C MET A 49 9.16 -14.30 24.28
N LEU A 50 9.58 -13.15 24.83
CA LEU A 50 9.36 -11.85 24.20
C LEU A 50 10.07 -11.74 22.86
N ALA A 51 11.35 -12.13 22.79
CA ALA A 51 12.13 -12.12 21.56
C ALA A 51 11.50 -12.99 20.47
N TRP A 52 11.06 -14.20 20.83
CA TRP A 52 10.35 -15.11 19.92
C TRP A 52 9.03 -14.52 19.41
N ARG A 53 8.22 -13.93 20.30
CA ARG A 53 6.96 -13.24 19.91
C ARG A 53 7.23 -12.07 18.97
N THR A 54 8.21 -11.24 19.28
CA THR A 54 8.62 -10.11 18.44
C THR A 54 9.06 -10.58 17.06
N GLN A 55 9.85 -11.66 16.99
CA GLN A 55 10.28 -12.22 15.71
C GLN A 55 9.11 -12.81 14.90
N LEU A 56 8.14 -13.46 15.56
CA LEU A 56 6.91 -13.91 14.90
C LEU A 56 6.09 -12.73 14.37
N LEU A 57 5.95 -11.66 15.14
CA LEU A 57 5.25 -10.45 14.68
C LEU A 57 5.96 -9.84 13.47
N GLN A 58 7.29 -9.73 13.51
CA GLN A 58 8.09 -9.23 12.39
C GLN A 58 7.91 -10.06 11.12
N LEU A 59 8.03 -11.39 11.20
CA LEU A 59 7.80 -12.27 10.04
C LEU A 59 6.37 -12.17 9.50
N GLY A 60 5.38 -11.94 10.38
CA GLY A 60 4.01 -11.70 9.98
C GLY A 60 3.86 -10.39 9.21
N ALA A 61 4.43 -9.30 9.72
CA ALA A 61 4.42 -7.98 9.10
C ALA A 61 5.15 -8.00 7.74
N ASP A 62 6.35 -8.59 7.68
CA ASP A 62 7.12 -8.74 6.44
C ASP A 62 6.34 -9.50 5.38
N ARG A 63 5.65 -10.59 5.75
CA ARG A 63 4.82 -11.34 4.81
C ARG A 63 3.65 -10.50 4.31
N THR A 64 2.91 -9.85 5.22
CA THR A 64 1.78 -8.99 4.84
C THR A 64 2.22 -7.91 3.85
N GLU A 65 3.38 -7.28 4.09
CA GLU A 65 3.94 -6.27 3.18
C GLU A 65 4.24 -6.84 1.79
N ILE A 66 4.88 -8.01 1.71
CA ILE A 66 5.19 -8.65 0.43
C ILE A 66 3.92 -9.12 -0.30
N GLU A 67 2.91 -9.62 0.42
CA GLU A 67 1.61 -9.97 -0.18
C GLU A 67 0.89 -8.73 -0.70
N THR A 68 0.95 -7.61 0.02
CA THR A 68 0.40 -6.32 -0.44
C THR A 68 1.11 -5.84 -1.70
N HIS A 69 2.43 -5.97 -1.78
CA HIS A 69 3.17 -5.72 -3.01
C HIS A 69 2.67 -6.62 -4.16
N ALA A 70 2.54 -7.93 -3.92
CA ALA A 70 2.11 -8.88 -4.94
C ALA A 70 0.71 -8.54 -5.48
N ARG A 71 -0.25 -8.21 -4.59
CA ARG A 71 -1.60 -7.77 -5.00
C ARG A 71 -1.56 -6.47 -5.81
N ALA A 72 -0.76 -5.50 -5.36
CA ALA A 72 -0.67 -4.19 -5.99
C ALA A 72 -0.14 -4.26 -7.44
N ILE A 73 0.81 -5.15 -7.74
CA ILE A 73 1.29 -5.38 -9.11
C ILE A 73 0.38 -6.30 -9.93
N GLY A 74 -0.63 -6.93 -9.30
CA GLY A 74 -1.64 -7.75 -9.98
C GLY A 74 -1.38 -9.24 -10.00
N ILE A 75 -0.54 -9.76 -9.11
CA ILE A 75 -0.43 -11.21 -8.93
C ILE A 75 -1.78 -11.72 -8.38
N PRO A 76 -2.39 -12.76 -9.00
CA PRO A 76 -3.65 -13.32 -8.52
C PRO A 76 -3.58 -13.84 -7.08
N ASP A 77 -4.63 -13.61 -6.29
CA ASP A 77 -4.73 -14.07 -4.90
C ASP A 77 -4.58 -15.60 -4.76
N THR A 78 -5.00 -16.36 -5.78
CA THR A 78 -4.85 -17.82 -5.81
C THR A 78 -3.39 -18.25 -5.77
N GLU A 79 -2.49 -17.49 -6.38
CA GLU A 79 -1.06 -17.78 -6.43
C GLU A 79 -0.34 -17.31 -5.18
N ILE A 80 -0.72 -16.13 -4.68
CA ILE A 80 -0.27 -15.65 -3.37
C ILE A 80 -0.64 -16.69 -2.29
N ALA A 81 -1.88 -17.19 -2.32
CA ALA A 81 -2.34 -18.24 -1.42
C ALA A 81 -1.59 -19.57 -1.63
N ALA A 82 -1.27 -19.93 -2.88
CA ALA A 82 -0.49 -21.12 -3.18
C ALA A 82 0.94 -21.03 -2.62
N ALA A 83 1.64 -19.91 -2.80
CA ALA A 83 2.97 -19.67 -2.26
C ALA A 83 2.97 -19.72 -0.72
N ARG A 84 2.02 -19.01 -0.09
CA ARG A 84 1.82 -19.05 1.36
C ARG A 84 1.54 -20.47 1.87
N SER A 85 0.67 -21.22 1.20
CA SER A 85 0.35 -22.62 1.54
C SER A 85 1.54 -23.57 1.36
N ALA A 86 2.37 -23.35 0.33
CA ALA A 86 3.59 -24.13 0.13
C ALA A 86 4.57 -23.89 1.28
N GLY A 87 4.81 -22.64 1.64
CA GLY A 87 5.71 -22.26 2.73
C GLY A 87 5.22 -22.76 4.10
N ALA A 88 3.94 -22.57 4.41
CA ALA A 88 3.34 -23.07 5.65
C ALA A 88 3.46 -24.60 5.82
N ARG A 89 3.57 -25.34 4.71
CA ARG A 89 3.82 -26.79 4.70
C ARG A 89 5.29 -27.18 4.82
N GLY A 90 6.19 -26.23 5.01
CA GLY A 90 7.62 -26.49 5.14
C GLY A 90 8.39 -26.53 3.82
N ARG A 91 7.79 -26.08 2.71
CA ARG A 91 8.47 -26.07 1.41
C ARG A 91 9.08 -24.70 1.18
N ARG A 92 10.40 -24.62 1.03
CA ARG A 92 11.09 -23.42 0.55
C ARG A 92 10.98 -23.28 -0.96
N ALA A 93 11.08 -22.05 -1.43
CA ALA A 93 11.20 -21.80 -2.86
C ALA A 93 12.49 -22.43 -3.38
N ASP A 94 12.46 -22.92 -4.63
CA ASP A 94 13.68 -23.38 -5.28
C ASP A 94 14.43 -22.16 -5.81
N ILE A 95 15.46 -21.74 -5.08
CA ILE A 95 16.27 -20.56 -5.42
C ILE A 95 17.26 -20.88 -6.56
N ARG A 96 17.31 -22.13 -7.05
CA ARG A 96 18.21 -22.50 -8.13
C ARG A 96 17.86 -21.68 -9.38
N PRO A 97 18.77 -20.81 -9.85
CA PRO A 97 18.54 -20.09 -11.09
C PRO A 97 18.35 -21.11 -12.21
N GLU A 98 17.39 -20.87 -13.10
CA GLU A 98 17.23 -21.72 -14.28
C GLU A 98 18.57 -21.79 -15.05
N PRO A 99 18.95 -22.96 -15.59
CA PRO A 99 20.17 -23.09 -16.36
C PRO A 99 20.23 -22.04 -17.47
N GLY A 100 21.31 -21.23 -17.49
CA GLY A 100 21.51 -20.15 -18.47
C GLY A 100 21.02 -18.76 -18.05
N VAL A 101 20.41 -18.61 -16.87
CA VAL A 101 20.05 -17.29 -16.32
C VAL A 101 21.20 -16.73 -15.48
N ASP A 102 21.60 -15.48 -15.74
CA ASP A 102 22.54 -14.75 -14.90
C ASP A 102 21.91 -14.47 -13.52
N ALA A 103 22.31 -15.27 -12.54
CA ALA A 103 21.80 -15.22 -11.17
C ALA A 103 22.07 -13.87 -10.48
N VAL A 104 23.21 -13.25 -10.80
CA VAL A 104 23.61 -11.94 -10.28
C VAL A 104 22.70 -10.87 -10.87
N ARG A 105 22.51 -10.85 -12.19
CA ARG A 105 21.55 -9.96 -12.85
C ARG A 105 20.15 -10.09 -12.26
N GLY A 106 19.64 -11.30 -12.09
CA GLY A 106 18.34 -11.53 -11.48
C GLY A 106 18.22 -11.00 -10.05
N HIS A 107 19.30 -11.10 -9.25
CA HIS A 107 19.37 -10.52 -7.90
C HIS A 107 19.32 -9.01 -7.91
N VAL A 108 20.11 -8.39 -8.76
CA VAL A 108 20.17 -6.95 -8.90
C VAL A 108 18.84 -6.38 -9.44
N MET A 109 18.16 -7.07 -10.37
CA MET A 109 16.81 -6.71 -10.80
C MET A 109 15.78 -6.75 -9.66
N THR A 110 15.93 -7.72 -8.75
CA THR A 110 15.04 -7.81 -7.58
C THR A 110 15.19 -6.58 -6.68
N TRP A 111 16.41 -6.03 -6.57
CA TRP A 111 16.65 -4.79 -5.84
C TRP A 111 15.98 -3.59 -6.51
N VAL A 112 16.11 -3.45 -7.84
CA VAL A 112 15.43 -2.38 -8.59
C VAL A 112 13.91 -2.46 -8.41
N ALA A 113 13.32 -3.66 -8.55
CA ALA A 113 11.90 -3.86 -8.35
C ALA A 113 11.46 -3.53 -6.91
N SER A 114 12.29 -3.90 -5.91
CA SER A 114 12.03 -3.58 -4.50
C SER A 114 12.08 -2.08 -4.23
N ASP A 115 13.06 -1.37 -4.78
CA ASP A 115 13.17 0.08 -4.62
C ASP A 115 12.02 0.81 -5.33
N ALA A 116 11.68 0.38 -6.55
CA ALA A 116 10.54 0.90 -7.30
C ALA A 116 9.24 0.70 -6.53
N TRP A 117 9.01 -0.49 -5.96
CA TRP A 117 7.86 -0.73 -5.08
C TRP A 117 7.86 0.18 -3.85
N GLN A 118 8.99 0.26 -3.14
CA GLN A 118 9.08 1.06 -1.93
C GLN A 118 8.77 2.54 -2.21
N MET A 119 9.26 3.10 -3.32
CA MET A 119 8.94 4.46 -3.73
C MET A 119 7.46 4.66 -4.05
N GLN A 120 6.84 3.72 -4.78
CA GLN A 120 5.41 3.79 -5.11
C GLN A 120 4.53 3.68 -3.87
N HIS A 121 4.90 2.78 -2.94
CA HIS A 121 4.20 2.62 -1.68
C HIS A 121 4.35 3.85 -0.77
N MET A 122 5.55 4.45 -0.71
CA MET A 122 5.76 5.74 -0.05
C MET A 122 4.89 6.84 -0.67
N ALA A 123 4.83 6.94 -2.00
CA ALA A 123 3.96 7.90 -2.68
C ALA A 123 2.47 7.68 -2.36
N ALA A 124 2.02 6.41 -2.39
CA ALA A 124 0.64 6.05 -2.07
C ALA A 124 0.27 6.39 -0.61
N ILE A 125 1.17 6.11 0.34
CA ILE A 125 0.98 6.45 1.77
C ILE A 125 0.92 7.96 1.96
N ASP A 126 1.83 8.73 1.35
CA ASP A 126 1.84 10.20 1.46
C ASP A 126 0.51 10.80 0.93
N VAL A 127 0.03 10.30 -0.21
CA VAL A 127 -1.25 10.73 -0.80
C VAL A 127 -2.44 10.32 0.07
N ALA A 128 -2.51 9.06 0.51
CA ALA A 128 -3.59 8.57 1.37
C ALA A 128 -3.64 9.34 2.70
N ARG A 129 -2.48 9.61 3.31
CA ARG A 129 -2.35 10.38 4.55
C ARG A 129 -2.86 11.80 4.39
N ARG A 130 -2.47 12.50 3.32
CA ARG A 130 -2.94 13.86 3.03
C ARG A 130 -4.45 13.90 2.78
N MET A 131 -4.99 12.91 2.08
CA MET A 131 -6.44 12.82 1.86
C MET A 131 -7.20 12.66 3.17
N ARG A 132 -6.76 11.76 4.06
CA ARG A 132 -7.40 11.58 5.37
C ARG A 132 -7.30 12.83 6.24
N ALA A 133 -6.18 13.56 6.20
CA ALA A 133 -6.05 14.83 6.91
C ALA A 133 -7.00 15.93 6.41
N ILE A 134 -7.54 15.82 5.19
CA ILE A 134 -8.54 16.75 4.65
C ILE A 134 -9.96 16.33 5.05
N THR A 135 -10.24 15.03 5.03
CA THR A 135 -11.59 14.48 5.32
C THR A 135 -11.86 14.35 6.81
N GLU A 136 -10.81 14.12 7.61
CA GLU A 136 -10.89 13.94 9.05
C GLU A 136 -10.11 15.05 9.76
N MET A 137 -10.48 15.37 11.01
CA MET A 137 -9.68 16.30 11.81
C MET A 137 -8.24 15.76 11.93
N PRO A 138 -7.21 16.53 11.53
CA PRO A 138 -5.83 16.07 11.61
C PRO A 138 -5.49 15.69 13.05
N ARG A 139 -5.27 14.39 13.30
CA ARG A 139 -4.85 13.91 14.63
C ARG A 139 -3.39 14.28 14.92
N PHE A 140 -2.58 14.50 13.89
CA PHE A 140 -1.16 14.78 14.03
C PHE A 140 -0.59 15.56 12.83
N GLU A 141 -0.01 16.74 13.09
CA GLU A 141 0.79 17.48 12.10
C GLU A 141 2.23 16.97 12.15
N PRO A 142 2.83 16.54 11.03
CA PRO A 142 4.19 16.01 11.04
C PRO A 142 5.21 17.13 11.22
N GLU A 143 6.21 16.88 12.05
CA GLU A 143 7.34 17.80 12.20
C GLU A 143 8.03 18.05 10.83
N PRO A 144 8.38 19.31 10.49
CA PRO A 144 8.97 19.64 9.18
C PRO A 144 10.20 18.82 8.81
N TRP A 145 11.02 18.44 9.80
CA TRP A 145 12.22 17.64 9.56
C TRP A 145 11.90 16.20 9.14
N MET A 146 10.78 15.63 9.60
CA MET A 146 10.33 14.29 9.20
C MET A 146 9.86 14.30 7.75
N VAL A 147 9.12 15.33 7.35
CA VAL A 147 8.69 15.53 5.96
C VAL A 147 9.92 15.63 5.05
N ALA A 148 10.91 16.44 5.44
CA ALA A 148 12.15 16.55 4.69
C ALA A 148 12.93 15.23 4.61
N GLN A 149 12.96 14.43 5.69
CA GLN A 149 13.62 13.12 5.68
C GLN A 149 12.88 12.10 4.80
N PHE A 150 11.55 12.13 4.80
CA PHE A 150 10.74 11.29 3.92
C PHE A 150 11.07 11.55 2.44
N GLU A 151 11.18 12.82 2.04
CA GLU A 151 11.55 13.18 0.66
C GLU A 151 13.01 12.81 0.32
N ARG A 152 13.94 12.96 1.28
CA ARG A 152 15.33 12.48 1.11
C ARG A 152 15.37 10.97 0.88
N ASN A 153 14.62 10.20 1.67
CA ASN A 153 14.54 8.75 1.52
C ASN A 153 13.99 8.35 0.16
N LEU A 154 12.91 9.00 -0.31
CA LEU A 154 12.38 8.79 -1.67
C LEU A 154 13.44 9.05 -2.75
N SER A 155 14.15 10.18 -2.62
CA SER A 155 15.18 10.58 -3.58
C SER A 155 16.37 9.61 -3.58
N ALA A 156 16.80 9.15 -2.41
CA ALA A 156 17.90 8.19 -2.28
C ALA A 156 17.56 6.83 -2.90
N LEU A 157 16.33 6.33 -2.70
CA LEU A 157 15.84 5.11 -3.36
C LEU A 157 15.78 5.29 -4.88
N TRP A 158 15.31 6.43 -5.37
CA TRP A 158 15.24 6.72 -6.81
C TRP A 158 16.63 6.72 -7.45
N ILE A 159 17.60 7.39 -6.82
CA ILE A 159 18.99 7.41 -7.29
C ILE A 159 19.59 6.00 -7.29
N ARG A 160 19.42 5.23 -6.20
CA ARG A 160 19.93 3.86 -6.12
C ARG A 160 19.32 2.98 -7.22
N ALA A 161 18.00 2.99 -7.37
CA ALA A 161 17.30 2.20 -8.36
C ALA A 161 17.73 2.57 -9.79
N GLY A 162 17.88 3.87 -10.09
CA GLY A 162 18.36 4.36 -11.38
C GLY A 162 19.78 3.92 -11.68
N ASN A 163 20.71 4.12 -10.74
CA ASN A 163 22.11 3.70 -10.89
C ASN A 163 22.24 2.20 -11.12
N ILE A 164 21.46 1.39 -10.38
CA ILE A 164 21.46 -0.05 -10.53
C ILE A 164 20.86 -0.46 -11.89
N ALA A 165 19.73 0.12 -12.28
CA ALA A 165 19.08 -0.16 -13.56
C ALA A 165 19.99 0.17 -14.75
N ASP A 166 20.70 1.31 -14.70
CA ASP A 166 21.68 1.70 -15.70
C ASP A 166 22.89 0.75 -15.70
N ALA A 167 23.40 0.38 -14.52
CA ALA A 167 24.56 -0.51 -14.40
C ALA A 167 24.31 -1.90 -15.00
N ILE A 168 23.09 -2.44 -14.86
CA ILE A 168 22.71 -3.71 -15.49
C ILE A 168 22.16 -3.54 -16.91
N GLY A 169 22.03 -2.33 -17.44
CA GLY A 169 21.35 -2.12 -18.72
C GLY A 169 19.94 -2.73 -18.72
N LEU A 170 19.14 -2.38 -17.71
CA LEU A 170 17.77 -2.88 -17.57
C LEU A 170 16.96 -2.51 -18.83
N THR A 171 16.27 -3.48 -19.41
CA THR A 171 15.46 -3.31 -20.62
C THR A 171 14.00 -2.98 -20.30
N VAL A 172 13.27 -2.46 -21.30
CA VAL A 172 11.85 -2.14 -21.17
C VAL A 172 11.03 -3.39 -20.79
N ASP A 173 11.33 -4.53 -21.40
CA ASP A 173 10.64 -5.80 -21.15
C ASP A 173 10.93 -6.33 -19.75
N GLU A 174 12.18 -6.27 -19.28
CA GLU A 174 12.54 -6.67 -17.91
C GLU A 174 11.89 -5.76 -16.87
N SER A 175 11.75 -4.47 -17.16
CA SER A 175 11.10 -3.48 -16.29
C SER A 175 9.57 -3.54 -16.28
N ALA A 176 8.96 -4.36 -17.15
CA ALA A 176 7.51 -4.46 -17.26
C ALA A 176 6.89 -4.81 -15.90
N GLY A 177 5.97 -3.97 -15.45
CA GLY A 177 5.27 -4.13 -14.17
C GLY A 177 6.07 -3.78 -12.91
N MET A 178 7.34 -3.37 -13.01
CA MET A 178 8.11 -2.93 -11.82
C MET A 178 7.56 -1.63 -11.21
N TRP A 179 6.92 -0.79 -12.02
CA TRP A 179 6.19 0.39 -11.57
C TRP A 179 4.92 0.62 -12.38
N ALA A 180 3.95 1.25 -11.72
CA ALA A 180 2.70 1.69 -12.29
C ALA A 180 2.94 2.78 -13.35
N ARG A 181 2.34 2.56 -14.51
CA ARG A 181 2.36 3.45 -15.68
C ARG A 181 0.98 4.02 -15.96
N THR A 182 -0.07 3.36 -15.48
CA THR A 182 -1.47 3.71 -15.73
C THR A 182 -2.19 4.08 -14.43
N SER A 183 -3.27 4.86 -14.54
CA SER A 183 -4.13 5.19 -13.40
C SER A 183 -4.74 3.94 -12.75
N GLY A 184 -5.01 2.89 -13.53
CA GLY A 184 -5.52 1.61 -13.00
C GLY A 184 -4.49 0.84 -12.17
N GLU A 185 -3.22 0.87 -12.54
CA GLU A 185 -2.13 0.32 -11.71
C GLU A 185 -1.95 1.11 -10.43
N TRP A 186 -1.94 2.44 -10.50
CA TRP A 186 -1.90 3.28 -9.30
C TRP A 186 -3.09 3.06 -8.38
N ARG A 187 -4.29 2.87 -8.94
CA ARG A 187 -5.48 2.52 -8.15
C ARG A 187 -5.29 1.21 -7.40
N ARG A 188 -4.77 0.16 -8.04
CA ARG A 188 -4.47 -1.11 -7.35
C ARG A 188 -3.47 -0.94 -6.20
N ILE A 189 -2.44 -0.10 -6.38
CA ILE A 189 -1.49 0.22 -5.31
C ILE A 189 -2.19 0.97 -4.16
N LEU A 190 -3.02 1.96 -4.48
CA LEU A 190 -3.78 2.74 -3.51
C LEU A 190 -4.78 1.85 -2.75
N ASP A 191 -5.57 1.03 -3.45
CA ASP A 191 -6.54 0.11 -2.84
C ASP A 191 -5.84 -0.88 -1.91
N ALA A 192 -4.72 -1.47 -2.37
CA ALA A 192 -3.92 -2.39 -1.56
C ALA A 192 -3.30 -1.69 -0.33
N THR A 193 -3.05 -0.37 -0.39
CA THR A 193 -2.52 0.41 0.74
C THR A 193 -3.65 0.82 1.69
N ILE A 194 -4.68 1.51 1.18
CA ILE A 194 -5.77 2.11 1.93
C ILE A 194 -6.62 1.06 2.65
N HIS A 195 -6.90 -0.09 2.02
CA HIS A 195 -7.68 -1.16 2.65
C HIS A 195 -6.86 -2.01 3.64
N THR A 196 -5.53 -1.94 3.57
CA THR A 196 -4.66 -2.70 4.50
C THR A 196 -4.40 -1.93 5.79
N TYR A 197 -4.35 -0.59 5.74
CA TYR A 197 -3.96 0.23 6.89
C TYR A 197 -5.10 1.14 7.39
N ASP A 198 -5.38 1.04 8.69
CA ASP A 198 -6.15 2.07 9.40
C ASP A 198 -5.34 3.37 9.58
N ASP A 199 -5.91 4.40 10.20
CA ASP A 199 -5.27 5.72 10.31
C ASP A 199 -3.97 5.67 11.10
N GLU A 200 -3.95 4.90 12.18
CA GLU A 200 -2.80 4.77 13.06
C GLU A 200 -1.67 4.02 12.35
N ALA A 201 -1.99 2.90 11.70
CA ALA A 201 -1.04 2.13 10.92
C ALA A 201 -0.49 2.93 9.74
N LEU A 202 -1.32 3.78 9.10
CA LEU A 202 -0.87 4.64 7.99
C LEU A 202 0.13 5.71 8.48
N GLU A 203 -0.15 6.36 9.60
CA GLU A 203 0.74 7.35 10.22
C GLU A 203 2.04 6.70 10.73
N GLU A 204 1.93 5.54 11.40
CA GLU A 204 3.10 4.77 11.83
C GLU A 204 3.99 4.42 10.62
N ARG A 205 3.38 3.93 9.54
CA ARG A 205 4.12 3.55 8.33
C ARG A 205 4.78 4.74 7.66
N TRP A 206 4.10 5.88 7.60
CA TRP A 206 4.69 7.12 7.10
C TRP A 206 5.92 7.53 7.92
N ARG A 207 5.85 7.44 9.27
CA ARG A 207 6.99 7.73 10.15
C ARG A 207 8.13 6.73 10.00
N VAL A 208 7.82 5.44 9.79
CA VAL A 208 8.85 4.43 9.46
C VAL A 208 9.60 4.83 8.18
N TYR A 209 8.86 5.29 7.16
CA TYR A 209 9.46 5.80 5.92
C TYR A 209 10.16 7.15 6.06
N ALA A 210 9.96 7.89 7.15
CA ALA A 210 10.71 9.10 7.48
C ALA A 210 11.98 8.82 8.31
N ARG A 211 12.37 7.57 8.56
CA ARG A 211 13.62 7.24 9.29
C ARG A 211 14.86 7.39 8.40
N SER A 212 15.93 7.99 8.93
CA SER A 212 17.19 8.22 8.19
C SER A 212 17.96 6.96 7.77
N GLY A 213 17.62 5.80 8.35
CA GLY A 213 18.24 4.53 7.99
C GLY A 213 18.02 4.12 6.52
N ILE A 214 16.92 4.57 5.90
CA ILE A 214 16.63 4.27 4.48
C ILE A 214 17.63 4.98 3.58
N GLU A 215 17.76 6.31 3.70
CA GLU A 215 18.77 7.10 2.97
C GLU A 215 20.18 6.56 3.21
N THR A 216 20.56 6.33 4.46
CA THR A 216 21.90 5.83 4.82
C THR A 216 22.21 4.50 4.12
N SER A 217 21.26 3.57 4.11
CA SER A 217 21.40 2.28 3.44
C SER A 217 21.47 2.45 1.90
N ALA A 218 20.57 3.27 1.35
CA ALA A 218 20.49 3.50 -0.09
C ALA A 218 21.77 4.14 -0.65
N VAL A 219 22.31 5.16 0.02
CA VAL A 219 23.56 5.83 -0.35
C VAL A 219 24.73 4.84 -0.28
N ARG A 220 24.86 4.10 0.83
CA ARG A 220 25.94 3.11 1.01
C ARG A 220 25.92 2.05 -0.10
N ASP A 221 24.75 1.50 -0.40
CA ASP A 221 24.61 0.44 -1.39
C ASP A 221 24.84 0.98 -2.81
N ALA A 222 24.36 2.19 -3.11
CA ALA A 222 24.62 2.85 -4.39
C ALA A 222 26.13 3.07 -4.62
N THR A 223 26.86 3.55 -3.61
CA THR A 223 28.32 3.70 -3.68
C THR A 223 29.00 2.35 -3.91
N ALA A 224 28.56 1.28 -3.23
CA ALA A 224 29.13 -0.05 -3.40
C ALA A 224 28.92 -0.62 -4.81
N VAL A 225 27.78 -0.33 -5.45
CA VAL A 225 27.48 -0.77 -6.83
C VAL A 225 28.30 0.03 -7.84
N SER A 226 28.36 1.37 -7.70
CA SER A 226 29.14 2.22 -8.61
C SER A 226 30.64 1.88 -8.64
N LEU A 227 31.18 1.30 -7.56
CA LEU A 227 32.58 0.87 -7.48
C LEU A 227 32.85 -0.51 -8.10
N ARG A 228 31.82 -1.31 -8.40
CA ARG A 228 31.94 -2.73 -8.75
C ARG A 228 31.41 -3.11 -10.12
N VAL A 229 30.58 -2.27 -10.73
CA VAL A 229 29.94 -2.60 -12.01
C VAL A 229 30.45 -1.64 -13.07
N ASP A 230 31.14 -2.17 -14.09
CA ASP A 230 31.37 -1.44 -15.33
C ASP A 230 30.01 -1.14 -15.96
N VAL A 231 29.68 0.14 -16.08
CA VAL A 231 28.36 0.59 -16.54
C VAL A 231 28.13 0.08 -17.96
N ALA A 232 27.29 -0.95 -18.10
CA ALA A 232 26.80 -1.38 -19.39
C ALA A 232 25.89 -0.26 -19.95
N ARG A 233 26.41 0.52 -20.90
CA ARG A 233 25.59 1.54 -21.58
C ARG A 233 24.51 0.83 -22.40
N SER A 234 23.28 0.84 -21.91
CA SER A 234 22.11 0.48 -22.70
C SER A 234 21.83 1.55 -23.76
N GLU A 235 21.52 1.13 -24.98
CA GLU A 235 21.12 2.03 -26.07
C GLU A 235 19.75 2.67 -25.81
N GLN A 236 18.91 2.05 -24.97
CA GLN A 236 17.61 2.57 -24.54
C GLN A 236 17.48 2.44 -23.02
N PRO A 237 17.96 3.45 -22.25
CA PRO A 237 17.90 3.39 -20.80
C PRO A 237 16.45 3.49 -20.33
N VAL A 238 16.05 2.55 -19.48
CA VAL A 238 14.74 2.61 -18.85
C VAL A 238 14.68 3.76 -17.86
N ARG A 239 13.58 4.53 -17.91
CA ARG A 239 13.36 5.68 -17.04
C ARG A 239 12.42 5.32 -15.90
N ILE A 240 12.98 5.17 -14.70
CA ILE A 240 12.19 5.05 -13.47
C ILE A 240 11.53 6.41 -13.19
N PRO A 241 10.20 6.46 -12.98
CA PRO A 241 9.50 7.70 -12.68
C PRO A 241 10.11 8.44 -11.48
N THR A 242 10.16 9.76 -11.55
CA THR A 242 10.66 10.56 -10.42
C THR A 242 9.69 10.48 -9.24
N PRO A 243 10.16 10.67 -8.00
CA PRO A 243 9.27 10.68 -6.83
C PRO A 243 8.12 11.68 -6.97
N HIS A 244 8.37 12.85 -7.55
CA HIS A 244 7.33 13.83 -7.84
C HIS A 244 6.30 13.29 -8.84
N ALA A 245 6.73 12.69 -9.95
CA ALA A 245 5.83 12.10 -10.94
C ALA A 245 4.98 10.97 -10.34
N MET A 246 5.57 10.14 -9.47
CA MET A 246 4.85 9.09 -8.75
C MET A 246 3.76 9.65 -7.84
N LYS A 247 4.08 10.67 -7.03
CA LYS A 247 3.09 11.33 -6.15
C LYS A 247 1.97 11.99 -6.94
N THR A 248 2.30 12.66 -8.04
CA THR A 248 1.30 13.28 -8.92
C THR A 248 0.38 12.24 -9.56
N ALA A 249 0.92 11.13 -10.06
CA ALA A 249 0.14 10.05 -10.64
C ALA A 249 -0.75 9.35 -9.60
N ALA A 250 -0.23 9.10 -8.40
CA ALA A 250 -1.01 8.55 -7.28
C ALA A 250 -2.15 9.49 -6.87
N THR A 251 -1.88 10.80 -6.77
CA THR A 251 -2.91 11.81 -6.45
C THR A 251 -4.00 11.83 -7.52
N ALA A 252 -3.63 11.86 -8.80
CA ALA A 252 -4.58 11.83 -9.89
C ALA A 252 -5.44 10.55 -9.89
N ALA A 253 -4.84 9.39 -9.62
CA ALA A 253 -5.55 8.12 -9.54
C ALA A 253 -6.55 8.07 -8.39
N LEU A 254 -6.17 8.63 -7.22
CA LEU A 254 -7.05 8.71 -6.05
C LEU A 254 -8.26 9.63 -6.31
N LEU A 255 -8.01 10.84 -6.82
CA LEU A 255 -9.08 11.82 -7.12
C LEU A 255 -10.06 11.28 -8.18
N SER A 256 -9.54 10.58 -9.20
CA SER A 256 -10.39 9.95 -10.22
C SER A 256 -11.24 8.80 -9.69
N HIS A 257 -10.91 8.22 -8.53
CA HIS A 257 -11.69 7.16 -7.90
C HIS A 257 -12.81 7.75 -7.03
N SER A 258 -12.52 8.81 -6.29
CA SER A 258 -13.51 9.52 -5.47
C SER A 258 -14.65 10.12 -6.28
N SER A 259 -14.38 10.61 -7.51
CA SER A 259 -15.44 11.15 -8.39
C SER A 259 -16.43 10.08 -8.85
N VAL A 260 -15.95 8.87 -9.18
CA VAL A 260 -16.82 7.77 -9.60
C VAL A 260 -17.74 7.30 -8.45
N GLY A 261 -17.25 7.33 -7.21
CA GLY A 261 -18.05 7.05 -6.02
C GLY A 261 -19.12 8.11 -5.76
N ALA A 262 -18.78 9.40 -5.95
CA ALA A 262 -19.73 10.50 -5.81
C ALA A 262 -20.86 10.43 -6.86
N ASP A 263 -20.53 10.06 -8.10
CA ASP A 263 -21.53 9.88 -9.16
C ASP A 263 -22.46 8.70 -8.86
N THR A 264 -21.94 7.58 -8.33
CA THR A 264 -22.80 6.45 -7.92
C THR A 264 -23.68 6.74 -6.69
N ILE A 265 -23.24 7.62 -5.78
CA ILE A 265 -24.03 8.08 -4.65
C ILE A 265 -25.09 9.07 -5.13
N ALA A 266 -24.75 9.97 -6.06
CA ALA A 266 -25.71 10.88 -6.69
C ALA A 266 -26.78 10.10 -7.46
N ASP A 267 -26.39 9.11 -8.28
CA ASP A 267 -27.32 8.19 -8.96
C ASP A 267 -28.17 7.39 -7.98
N ALA A 268 -27.58 6.90 -6.87
CA ALA A 268 -28.33 6.17 -5.85
C ALA A 268 -29.30 7.08 -5.08
N ILE A 269 -28.95 8.35 -4.85
CA ILE A 269 -29.83 9.35 -4.23
C ILE A 269 -30.95 9.73 -5.20
N ASP A 270 -30.65 9.95 -6.48
CA ASP A 270 -31.63 10.25 -7.52
C ASP A 270 -32.56 9.04 -7.79
N HIS A 271 -32.07 7.81 -7.61
CA HIS A 271 -32.89 6.60 -7.67
C HIS A 271 -33.67 6.31 -6.38
N ALA A 272 -33.17 6.75 -5.22
CA ALA A 272 -33.85 6.57 -3.94
C ALA A 272 -34.91 7.65 -3.67
N LEU A 273 -34.81 8.81 -4.33
CA LEU A 273 -35.83 9.84 -4.31
C LEU A 273 -36.92 9.53 -5.36
N PRO A 274 -38.20 9.43 -4.98
CA PRO A 274 -39.26 9.29 -5.97
C PRO A 274 -39.26 10.50 -6.90
N ALA A 275 -39.33 10.27 -8.22
CA ALA A 275 -39.29 11.28 -9.27
C ALA A 275 -40.38 12.37 -9.18
N GLN A 276 -41.32 12.21 -8.24
CA GLN A 276 -42.32 13.19 -7.84
C GLN A 276 -42.37 13.25 -6.31
N ALA A 277 -41.38 13.89 -5.70
CA ALA A 277 -41.66 14.57 -4.45
C ALA A 277 -42.60 15.73 -4.79
N ASP A 278 -43.89 15.55 -4.51
CA ASP A 278 -44.90 16.58 -4.70
C ASP A 278 -44.58 17.74 -3.74
N HIS A 279 -43.83 18.75 -4.22
CA HIS A 279 -43.37 19.89 -3.41
C HIS A 279 -44.52 20.79 -2.91
N THR A 280 -45.77 20.41 -3.16
CA THR A 280 -46.97 21.18 -2.81
C THR A 280 -47.69 20.69 -1.56
N ARG A 281 -47.28 19.56 -0.96
CA ARG A 281 -47.91 19.03 0.26
C ARG A 281 -46.96 19.01 1.44
N TRP A 282 -46.65 20.21 1.94
CA TRP A 282 -46.34 20.37 3.36
C TRP A 282 -47.66 20.13 4.13
N GLU A 283 -47.82 18.95 4.73
CA GLU A 283 -48.90 18.74 5.69
C GLU A 283 -48.64 19.62 6.91
N ALA A 284 -49.30 20.78 6.92
CA ALA A 284 -49.42 21.59 8.13
C ALA A 284 -50.11 20.73 9.20
N ALA A 285 -49.50 20.70 10.39
CA ALA A 285 -50.10 20.08 11.56
C ALA A 285 -51.55 20.59 11.77
N PRO A 286 -52.50 19.73 12.16
CA PRO A 286 -53.87 20.18 12.38
C PRO A 286 -53.91 21.18 13.55
N PRO A 287 -54.72 22.24 13.47
CA PRO A 287 -54.77 23.25 14.51
C PRO A 287 -55.37 22.66 15.79
N THR A 288 -54.59 22.72 16.87
CA THR A 288 -55.09 22.53 18.23
C THR A 288 -56.00 23.71 18.58
N ASP A 289 -57.26 23.43 18.92
CA ASP A 289 -58.24 24.43 19.33
C ASP A 289 -57.75 25.29 20.52
N PRO A 290 -58.14 26.58 20.60
CA PRO A 290 -57.64 27.50 21.60
C PRO A 290 -58.33 27.29 22.94
N HIS A 291 -57.56 26.93 23.96
CA HIS A 291 -58.00 27.04 25.34
C HIS A 291 -58.22 28.51 25.73
N GLN A 292 -59.51 28.78 25.96
CA GLN A 292 -60.14 29.97 26.49
C GLN A 292 -59.51 30.49 27.80
N PRO A 293 -59.26 31.80 27.94
CA PRO A 293 -58.78 32.41 29.18
C PRO A 293 -59.94 32.58 30.19
N PRO A 294 -59.69 32.49 31.52
CA PRO A 294 -60.72 32.69 32.51
C PRO A 294 -61.15 34.16 32.60
N GLY A 295 -62.46 34.33 32.77
CA GLY A 295 -63.18 35.59 32.71
C GLY A 295 -62.77 36.63 33.74
N ARG A 296 -63.00 37.87 33.34
CA ARG A 296 -62.83 39.11 34.10
C ARG A 296 -64.17 39.42 34.77
N ASP A 297 -64.25 39.28 36.08
CA ASP A 297 -65.35 39.84 36.86
C ASP A 297 -65.10 41.34 37.05
N LEU A 298 -66.10 42.14 36.69
CA LEU A 298 -66.20 43.55 37.01
C LEU A 298 -67.09 43.65 38.24
N ASP A 299 -66.58 44.15 39.36
CA ASP A 299 -67.45 44.76 40.37
C ASP A 299 -66.77 45.93 41.10
N THR A 300 -67.44 47.09 40.95
CA THR A 300 -67.63 48.25 41.86
C THR A 300 -66.47 48.93 42.62
N GLY A 301 -66.33 50.25 42.41
CA GLY A 301 -65.69 51.20 43.37
C GLY A 301 -66.54 51.43 44.63
N PRO A 302 -66.23 52.38 45.56
CA PRO A 302 -65.48 53.64 45.39
C PRO A 302 -64.42 53.95 46.51
N GLU A 303 -63.76 55.13 46.40
CA GLU A 303 -62.87 55.75 47.41
C GLU A 303 -63.51 55.92 48.80
N PRO A 304 -62.68 55.99 49.87
CA PRO A 304 -62.23 57.28 50.41
C PRO A 304 -60.72 57.42 50.62
#